data_AF-A0AAN8Y1N5-F1
#
_entry.id   AF-A0AAN8Y1N5-F1
#
_cell.length_a   1.000
_cell.length_b   1.000
_cell.length_c   1.000
_cell.angle_alpha   90.00
_cell.angle_beta   90.00
_cell.angle_gamma   90.00
#
_symmetry.space_group_name_H-M   'P 1'
#
loop_
_entity.id
_entity.type
_entity.pdbx_description
1 polymer ?
#
loop_
_entity_poly.entity_id
_entity_poly.type
_entity_poly.pdbx_seq_one_letter_code
_entity_poly.pdbx_strand_id
1 'polypeptide(L)'
;MKRINSWWNRLLFFGGKYILISHVFQSMPIYLLLVMSPPVNVINQLHSIFAKFYWRKATGAKNKHWISWVRMFLPKEEGGLSFISIHDVSKALVAKLWWIFRVSTSLWSAYMWNKYCKKLHPILVQGKGVSHIWRRMIMVKKEVEHGRSLLEIQAFGLTIRQSK
;
A
#
# COMPACT_ATOMS: atom_id res chain seq x y z
N MET A 1 -16.95 2.40 12.94
CA MET A 1 -17.32 1.01 13.29
C MET A 1 -18.79 0.64 13.04
N LYS A 2 -19.77 1.56 13.11
CA LYS A 2 -21.20 1.23 12.95
C LYS A 2 -21.57 0.54 11.60
N ARG A 3 -20.98 0.96 10.48
CA ARG A 3 -21.20 0.32 9.16
C ARG A 3 -20.69 -1.12 9.13
N ILE A 4 -19.53 -1.41 9.71
CA ILE A 4 -18.96 -2.77 9.77
C ILE A 4 -19.92 -3.70 10.51
N ASN A 5 -20.47 -3.25 11.64
CA ASN A 5 -21.43 -4.02 12.43
C ASN A 5 -22.74 -4.31 11.69
N SER A 6 -23.22 -3.36 10.88
CA SER A 6 -24.42 -3.57 10.04
C SER A 6 -24.19 -4.64 8.97
N TRP A 7 -23.02 -4.65 8.34
CA TRP A 7 -22.64 -5.66 7.34
C TRP A 7 -22.32 -7.01 8.00
N TRP A 8 -21.94 -6.98 9.28
CA TRP A 8 -21.73 -8.15 10.13
C TRP A 8 -23.00 -8.96 10.38
N ASN A 9 -24.16 -8.31 10.42
CA ASN A 9 -25.45 -8.95 10.69
C ASN A 9 -26.09 -9.58 9.45
N ARG A 10 -25.58 -9.29 8.24
CA ARG A 10 -26.06 -9.91 7.01
C ARG A 10 -25.28 -11.20 6.75
N LEU A 11 -26.01 -12.31 6.60
CA LEU A 11 -25.50 -13.63 6.19
C LEU A 11 -24.83 -13.55 4.80
N LEU A 12 -23.56 -13.15 4.75
CA LEU A 12 -22.78 -13.16 3.51
C LEU A 12 -22.08 -14.50 3.34
N PHE A 13 -22.25 -15.12 2.17
CA PHE A 13 -21.43 -16.27 1.73
C PHE A 13 -19.94 -15.87 1.70
N PHE A 14 -19.03 -16.85 1.76
CA PHE A 14 -17.58 -16.62 1.77
C PHE A 14 -17.09 -15.75 0.61
N GLY A 15 -17.64 -15.94 -0.60
CA GLY A 15 -17.32 -15.11 -1.77
C GLY A 15 -17.76 -13.65 -1.60
N GLY A 16 -18.94 -13.40 -1.02
CA GLY A 16 -19.41 -12.04 -0.73
C GLY A 16 -18.55 -11.31 0.29
N LYS A 17 -18.06 -12.03 1.32
CA LYS A 17 -17.10 -11.47 2.29
C LYS A 17 -15.77 -11.13 1.65
N TYR A 18 -15.27 -11.99 0.76
CA TYR A 18 -14.05 -11.72 0.00
C TYR A 18 -14.16 -10.42 -0.81
N ILE A 19 -15.18 -10.31 -1.66
CA ILE A 19 -15.40 -9.13 -2.52
C ILE A 19 -15.53 -7.87 -1.66
N LEU A 20 -16.24 -7.97 -0.55
CA LEU A 20 -16.43 -6.84 0.35
C LEU A 20 -15.10 -6.34 0.94
N ILE A 21 -14.25 -7.25 1.39
CA ILE A 21 -12.93 -6.93 1.92
C ILE A 21 -12.05 -6.32 0.84
N SER A 22 -12.00 -6.93 -0.33
CA SER A 22 -11.18 -6.45 -1.44
C SER A 22 -11.61 -5.07 -1.94
N HIS A 23 -12.91 -4.77 -2.04
CA HIS A 23 -13.34 -3.50 -2.65
C HIS A 23 -13.64 -2.39 -1.64
N VAL A 24 -14.42 -2.67 -0.59
CA VAL A 24 -14.89 -1.63 0.34
C VAL A 24 -13.86 -1.38 1.42
N PHE A 25 -13.33 -2.45 2.02
CA PHE A 25 -12.39 -2.29 3.12
C PHE A 25 -11.01 -1.81 2.69
N GLN A 26 -10.55 -2.14 1.47
CA GLN A 26 -9.31 -1.60 0.93
C GLN A 26 -9.44 -0.14 0.49
N SER A 27 -10.61 0.30 0.00
CA SER A 27 -10.80 1.69 -0.44
C SER A 27 -10.95 2.69 0.70
N MET A 28 -11.57 2.29 1.81
CA MET A 28 -11.77 3.13 2.99
C MET A 28 -10.47 3.79 3.55
N PRO A 29 -9.36 3.05 3.78
CA PRO A 29 -8.16 3.64 4.34
C PRO A 29 -7.37 4.49 3.35
N ILE A 30 -7.59 4.41 2.03
CA ILE A 30 -6.77 5.09 1.01
C ILE A 30 -6.68 6.60 1.27
N TYR A 31 -7.81 7.25 1.57
CA TYR A 31 -7.87 8.67 1.87
C TYR A 31 -7.02 9.05 3.09
N LEU A 32 -7.02 8.21 4.13
CA LEU A 32 -6.21 8.43 5.32
C LEU A 32 -4.72 8.15 5.03
N LEU A 33 -4.40 7.10 4.28
CA LEU A 33 -3.02 6.72 3.92
C LEU A 33 -2.31 7.79 3.08
N LEU A 34 -3.07 8.53 2.26
CA LEU A 34 -2.59 9.67 1.48
C LEU A 34 -2.09 10.80 2.39
N VAL A 35 -2.87 11.16 3.41
CA VAL A 35 -2.57 12.31 4.28
C VAL A 35 -1.59 11.95 5.40
N MET A 36 -1.74 10.77 5.98
CA MET A 36 -0.98 10.35 7.17
C MET A 36 -0.38 8.95 6.99
N SER A 37 0.72 8.70 7.69
CA SER A 37 1.26 7.35 7.84
C SER A 37 0.72 6.77 9.13
N PRO A 38 -0.26 5.84 9.10
CA PRO A 38 -0.69 5.20 10.32
C PRO A 38 0.46 4.38 10.91
N PRO A 39 0.59 4.36 12.25
CA PRO A 39 1.57 3.50 12.90
C PRO A 39 1.23 2.03 12.64
N VAL A 40 2.27 1.19 12.62
CA VAL A 40 2.15 -0.26 12.31
C VAL A 40 1.09 -0.94 13.18
N ASN A 41 0.96 -0.54 14.45
CA ASN A 41 -0.06 -1.08 15.36
C ASN A 41 -1.50 -0.86 14.88
N VAL A 42 -1.79 0.30 14.29
CA VAL A 42 -3.14 0.60 13.77
C VAL A 42 -3.44 -0.25 12.55
N ILE A 43 -2.45 -0.45 11.69
CA ILE A 43 -2.60 -1.33 10.51
C ILE A 43 -2.83 -2.77 10.95
N ASN A 44 -2.07 -3.26 11.94
CA ASN A 44 -2.25 -4.58 12.52
C ASN A 44 -3.62 -4.77 13.17
N GLN A 45 -4.13 -3.75 13.85
CA GLN A 45 -5.49 -3.76 14.38
C GLN A 45 -6.53 -3.85 13.26
N LEU A 46 -6.35 -3.11 12.17
CA LEU A 46 -7.24 -3.19 11.00
C LEU A 46 -7.23 -4.60 10.39
N HIS A 47 -6.05 -5.18 10.20
CA HIS A 47 -5.88 -6.55 9.73
C HIS A 47 -6.58 -7.56 10.66
N SER A 48 -6.48 -7.38 11.98
CA SER A 48 -7.20 -8.22 12.95
C SER A 48 -8.73 -8.09 12.82
N ILE A 49 -9.24 -6.88 12.61
CA ILE A 49 -10.69 -6.65 12.38
C ILE A 49 -11.14 -7.35 11.09
N PHE A 50 -10.37 -7.23 10.00
CA PHE A 50 -10.70 -7.87 8.73
C PHE A 50 -10.64 -9.39 8.83
N ALA A 51 -9.64 -9.93 9.54
CA ALA A 51 -9.55 -11.35 9.83
C ALA A 51 -10.76 -11.85 10.61
N LYS A 52 -11.13 -11.16 11.69
CA LYS A 52 -12.33 -11.50 12.47
C LYS A 52 -13.58 -11.43 11.59
N PHE A 53 -13.70 -10.44 10.71
CA PHE A 53 -14.85 -10.30 9.81
C PHE A 53 -14.93 -11.46 8.80
N TYR A 54 -13.83 -11.83 8.16
CA TYR A 54 -13.79 -12.88 7.14
C TYR A 54 -14.10 -14.25 7.72
N TRP A 55 -13.46 -14.61 8.84
CA TRP A 55 -13.58 -15.92 9.46
C TRP A 55 -14.85 -16.09 10.29
N ARG A 56 -15.58 -15.02 10.60
CA ARG A 56 -16.79 -15.10 11.42
C ARG A 56 -17.91 -15.85 10.71
N LYS A 57 -18.35 -16.97 11.26
CA LYS A 57 -19.61 -17.65 10.90
C LYS A 57 -20.79 -16.91 11.52
N ALA A 58 -21.92 -16.95 10.83
CA ALA A 58 -23.14 -16.26 11.26
C ALA A 58 -23.79 -16.86 12.51
N THR A 59 -23.55 -18.13 12.80
CA THR A 59 -24.17 -18.89 13.90
C THR A 59 -23.48 -18.73 15.26
N GLY A 60 -22.73 -17.65 15.51
CA GLY A 60 -22.16 -17.35 16.84
C GLY A 60 -21.08 -18.32 17.35
N ALA A 61 -20.78 -19.40 16.63
CA ALA A 61 -19.74 -20.36 17.00
C ALA A 61 -18.33 -19.75 16.98
N LYS A 62 -17.44 -20.26 17.84
CA LYS A 62 -16.01 -19.90 17.86
C LYS A 62 -15.41 -20.15 16.47
N ASN A 63 -14.89 -19.09 15.86
CA ASN A 63 -14.34 -19.16 14.51
C ASN A 63 -12.84 -19.44 14.60
N LYS A 64 -12.44 -20.62 14.12
CA LYS A 64 -11.03 -20.97 13.96
C LYS A 64 -10.50 -20.31 12.68
N HIS A 65 -9.40 -19.58 12.81
CA HIS A 65 -8.66 -19.07 11.65
C HIS A 65 -7.98 -20.26 10.97
N TRP A 66 -8.38 -20.60 9.73
CA TRP A 66 -7.78 -21.73 9.00
C TRP A 66 -6.44 -21.37 8.39
N ILE A 67 -6.28 -20.10 7.99
CA ILE A 67 -5.06 -19.55 7.39
C ILE A 67 -4.73 -18.24 8.09
N SER A 68 -3.44 -18.00 8.34
CA SER A 68 -2.97 -16.72 8.88
C SER A 68 -3.35 -15.57 7.95
N TRP A 69 -3.76 -14.43 8.51
CA TRP A 69 -4.17 -13.28 7.70
C TRP A 69 -3.07 -12.81 6.74
N VAL A 70 -1.80 -12.90 7.16
CA VAL A 70 -0.64 -12.55 6.35
C VAL A 70 -0.53 -13.43 5.11
N ARG A 71 -0.76 -14.75 5.25
CA ARG A 71 -0.72 -15.70 4.13
C ARG A 71 -1.86 -15.48 3.13
N MET A 72 -2.92 -14.76 3.50
CA MET A 72 -4.01 -14.42 2.58
C MET A 72 -3.64 -13.30 1.60
N PHE A 73 -2.59 -12.52 1.87
CA PHE A 73 -2.10 -11.49 0.95
C PHE A 73 -1.32 -12.07 -0.24
N LEU A 74 -0.86 -13.32 -0.14
CA LEU A 74 -0.08 -13.97 -1.19
C LEU A 74 -0.93 -14.20 -2.45
N PRO A 75 -0.31 -14.27 -3.64
CA PRO A 75 -1.01 -14.61 -4.86
C PRO A 75 -1.66 -16.01 -4.76
N LYS A 76 -2.71 -16.24 -5.55
CA LYS A 76 -3.41 -17.53 -5.59
C LYS A 76 -2.48 -18.71 -5.93
N GLU A 77 -1.46 -18.45 -6.74
CA GLU A 77 -0.42 -19.42 -7.13
C GLU A 77 0.37 -19.94 -5.92
N GLU A 78 0.53 -19.13 -4.89
CA GLU A 78 1.21 -19.47 -3.63
C GLU A 78 0.24 -19.96 -2.54
N GLY A 79 -1.02 -20.23 -2.91
CA GLY A 79 -2.07 -20.66 -1.99
C GLY A 79 -2.68 -19.54 -1.14
N GLY A 80 -2.52 -18.28 -1.56
CA GLY A 80 -3.15 -17.11 -0.95
C GLY A 80 -4.48 -16.69 -1.61
N LEU A 81 -5.04 -15.58 -1.16
CA LEU A 81 -6.30 -15.01 -1.67
C LEU A 81 -6.08 -13.71 -2.46
N SER A 82 -4.83 -13.32 -2.73
CA SER A 82 -4.47 -12.08 -3.43
C SER A 82 -5.06 -10.82 -2.77
N PHE A 83 -5.23 -10.81 -1.45
CA PHE A 83 -5.54 -9.57 -0.76
C PHE A 83 -4.34 -8.62 -0.85
N ILE A 84 -4.60 -7.32 -0.96
CA ILE A 84 -3.53 -6.32 -0.99
C ILE A 84 -3.31 -5.84 0.45
N SER A 85 -2.06 -5.91 0.91
CA SER A 85 -1.67 -5.39 2.22
C SER A 85 -1.77 -3.88 2.25
N ILE A 86 -2.33 -3.33 3.34
CA ILE A 86 -2.45 -1.88 3.53
C ILE A 86 -1.08 -1.20 3.57
N HIS A 87 -0.06 -1.91 4.08
CA HIS A 87 1.32 -1.43 4.05
C HIS A 87 1.80 -1.22 2.62
N ASP A 88 1.52 -2.17 1.74
CA ASP A 88 1.97 -2.12 0.34
C ASP A 88 1.22 -1.04 -0.43
N VAL A 89 -0.10 -0.89 -0.20
CA VAL A 89 -0.88 0.23 -0.74
C VAL A 89 -0.30 1.57 -0.29
N SER A 90 0.04 1.71 1.00
CA SER A 90 0.62 2.95 1.54
C SER A 90 1.96 3.27 0.88
N LYS A 91 2.84 2.29 0.75
CA LYS A 91 4.13 2.44 0.07
C LYS A 91 3.93 2.82 -1.41
N ALA A 92 3.04 2.13 -2.12
CA ALA A 92 2.74 2.39 -3.52
C ALA A 92 2.17 3.80 -3.74
N LEU A 93 1.30 4.28 -2.86
CA LEU A 93 0.77 5.66 -2.92
C LEU A 93 1.87 6.70 -2.75
N VAL A 94 2.81 6.48 -1.81
CA VAL A 94 3.95 7.38 -1.63
C VAL A 94 4.92 7.30 -2.81
N ALA A 95 5.13 6.12 -3.39
CA ALA A 95 5.93 5.94 -4.61
C ALA A 95 5.31 6.69 -5.79
N LYS A 96 3.98 6.60 -5.96
CA LYS A 96 3.23 7.37 -6.96
C LYS A 96 3.37 8.88 -6.73
N LEU A 97 3.31 9.33 -5.48
CA LEU A 97 3.49 10.74 -5.13
C LEU A 97 4.92 11.23 -5.46
N TRP A 98 5.94 10.40 -5.19
CA TRP A 98 7.33 10.65 -5.59
C TRP A 98 7.47 10.76 -7.11
N TRP A 99 6.82 9.86 -7.85
CA TRP A 99 6.81 9.91 -9.31
C TRP A 99 6.18 11.20 -9.84
N ILE A 100 5.01 11.59 -9.32
CA ILE A 100 4.33 12.84 -9.69
C ILE A 100 5.22 14.04 -9.38
N PHE A 101 5.92 14.03 -8.24
CA PHE A 101 6.88 15.09 -7.90
C PHE A 101 8.02 15.21 -8.93
N ARG A 102 8.48 14.09 -9.52
CA ARG A 102 9.56 14.07 -10.52
C ARG A 102 9.10 14.45 -11.92
N VAL A 103 7.92 14.00 -12.34
CA VAL A 103 7.47 14.11 -13.73
C VAL A 103 6.53 15.29 -13.95
N SER A 104 5.72 15.67 -12.94
CA SER A 104 4.70 16.71 -13.13
C SER A 104 5.22 18.12 -12.88
N THR A 105 4.67 19.07 -13.61
CA THR A 105 4.79 20.52 -13.42
C THR A 105 3.61 21.12 -12.65
N SER A 106 2.98 20.33 -11.77
CA SER A 106 1.89 20.83 -10.91
C SER A 106 2.37 21.96 -9.98
N LEU A 107 1.45 22.83 -9.56
CA LEU A 107 1.76 23.88 -8.58
C LEU A 107 2.36 23.29 -7.29
N TRP A 108 1.87 22.12 -6.88
CA TRP A 108 2.38 21.39 -5.73
C TRP A 108 3.83 20.93 -5.94
N SER A 109 4.17 20.34 -7.10
CA SER A 109 5.54 19.90 -7.36
C SER A 109 6.50 21.10 -7.45
N ALA A 110 6.09 22.20 -8.08
CA ALA A 110 6.87 23.44 -8.11
C ALA A 110 7.10 24.02 -6.70
N TYR A 111 6.06 24.09 -5.87
CA TYR A 111 6.18 24.52 -4.48
C TYR A 111 7.13 23.62 -3.68
N MET A 112 6.98 22.30 -3.79
CA MET A 112 7.82 21.33 -3.09
C MET A 112 9.28 21.41 -3.55
N TRP A 113 9.51 21.66 -4.84
CA TRP A 113 10.84 21.86 -5.40
C TRP A 113 11.50 23.12 -4.82
N ASN A 114 10.78 24.24 -4.80
CA ASN A 114 11.31 25.49 -4.26
C ASN A 114 11.54 25.43 -2.74
N LYS A 115 10.70 24.68 -2.01
CA LYS A 115 10.81 24.53 -0.56
C LYS A 115 11.99 23.66 -0.16
N TYR A 116 12.18 22.52 -0.82
CA TYR A 116 13.13 21.49 -0.37
C TYR A 116 14.35 21.30 -1.29
N CYS A 117 14.22 21.52 -2.59
CA CYS A 117 15.27 21.27 -3.58
C CYS A 117 16.06 22.52 -3.97
N LYS A 118 16.18 23.53 -3.09
CA LYS A 118 16.84 24.86 -3.26
C LYS A 118 18.22 24.84 -3.98
N LYS A 119 18.26 24.46 -5.25
CA LYS A 119 19.41 24.18 -6.16
C LYS A 119 20.06 22.77 -6.11
N LEU A 120 19.54 21.82 -5.34
CA LEU A 120 20.07 20.45 -5.27
C LEU A 120 19.17 19.46 -6.01
N HIS A 121 19.77 18.48 -6.69
CA HIS A 121 19.00 17.39 -7.29
C HIS A 121 18.23 16.64 -6.19
N PRO A 122 16.95 16.25 -6.39
CA PRO A 122 16.11 15.58 -5.38
C PRO A 122 16.73 14.32 -4.77
N ILE A 123 17.73 13.74 -5.45
CA ILE A 123 18.46 12.58 -4.98
C ILE A 123 19.41 12.90 -3.80
N LEU A 124 19.87 14.13 -3.67
CA LEU A 124 20.90 14.51 -2.68
C LEU A 124 20.32 15.17 -1.42
N VAL A 125 19.05 15.58 -1.45
CA VAL A 125 18.41 16.28 -0.33
C VAL A 125 18.20 15.34 0.86
N GLN A 126 18.87 15.64 2.00
CA GLN A 126 18.64 14.98 3.28
C GLN A 126 17.65 15.77 4.15
N GLY A 127 16.73 15.06 4.81
CA GLY A 127 15.62 15.67 5.53
C GLY A 127 15.89 15.94 7.01
N LYS A 128 16.57 17.04 7.35
CA LYS A 128 16.52 17.60 8.73
C LYS A 128 15.37 18.62 8.82
N GLY A 129 14.47 18.47 9.80
CA GLY A 129 13.37 19.43 10.04
C GLY A 129 12.25 19.47 8.98
N VAL A 130 12.01 18.36 8.26
CA VAL A 130 11.10 18.31 7.09
C VAL A 130 9.67 17.85 7.42
N SER A 131 8.71 18.24 6.57
CA SER A 131 7.31 17.77 6.62
C SER A 131 7.22 16.24 6.63
N HIS A 132 6.20 15.70 7.31
CA HIS A 132 5.91 14.26 7.36
C HIS A 132 5.80 13.63 5.97
N ILE A 133 5.20 14.34 5.00
CA ILE A 133 5.03 13.86 3.63
C ILE A 133 6.39 13.76 2.92
N TRP A 134 7.23 14.79 3.08
CA TRP A 134 8.58 14.80 2.49
C TRP A 134 9.47 13.72 3.09
N ARG A 135 9.39 13.49 4.40
CA ARG A 135 10.10 12.40 5.07
C ARG A 135 9.72 11.03 4.49
N ARG A 136 8.41 10.78 4.29
CA ARG A 136 7.91 9.54 3.67
C ARG A 136 8.42 9.37 2.23
N MET A 137 8.37 10.44 1.45
CA MET A 137 8.90 10.46 0.08
C MET A 137 10.38 10.09 0.02
N ILE A 138 11.21 10.61 0.92
CA ILE A 138 12.64 10.26 1.00
C ILE A 138 12.85 8.78 1.38
N MET A 139 12.02 8.21 2.26
CA MET A 139 12.14 6.78 2.62
C MET A 139 11.88 5.88 1.41
N VAL A 140 10.80 6.14 0.67
CA VAL A 140 10.39 5.32 -0.47
C VAL A 140 11.27 5.56 -1.70
N LYS A 141 11.83 6.76 -1.85
CA LYS A 141 12.83 7.06 -2.90
C LYS A 141 13.95 6.03 -2.95
N LYS A 142 14.48 5.57 -1.80
CA LYS A 142 15.53 4.53 -1.80
C LYS A 142 15.01 3.24 -2.46
N GLU A 143 13.84 2.78 -2.06
CA GLU A 143 13.24 1.56 -2.61
C GLU A 143 12.92 1.70 -4.12
N VAL A 144 12.38 2.84 -4.54
CA VAL A 144 11.97 3.09 -5.94
C VAL A 144 13.17 3.20 -6.88
N GLU A 145 14.24 3.87 -6.48
CA GLU A 145 15.43 4.01 -7.34
C GLU A 145 16.20 2.67 -7.46
N HIS A 146 16.23 1.85 -6.39
CA HIS A 146 16.75 0.48 -6.50
C HIS A 146 15.88 -0.38 -7.43
N GLY A 147 14.55 -0.29 -7.32
CA GLY A 147 13.62 -0.99 -8.21
C GLY A 147 13.73 -0.57 -9.68
N ARG A 148 13.97 0.72 -9.95
CA ARG A 148 14.21 1.23 -11.32
C ARG A 148 15.48 0.64 -11.92
N SER A 149 16.57 0.55 -11.14
CA SER A 149 17.82 -0.06 -11.60
C SER A 149 17.65 -1.55 -11.97
N LEU A 150 16.82 -2.30 -11.24
CA LEU A 150 16.53 -3.70 -11.56
C LEU A 150 15.71 -3.86 -12.85
N LEU A 151 14.73 -2.98 -13.09
CA LEU A 151 13.97 -2.96 -14.34
C LEU A 151 14.83 -2.53 -15.53
N GLU A 152 15.74 -1.58 -15.34
CA GLU A 152 16.73 -1.21 -16.35
C GLU A 152 17.68 -2.37 -16.63
N ILE A 153 18.22 -3.06 -15.62
CA ILE A 153 19.10 -4.23 -15.79
C ILE A 153 18.37 -5.38 -16.50
N GLN A 154 17.08 -5.62 -16.22
CA GLN A 154 16.28 -6.62 -16.93
C GLN A 154 15.96 -6.20 -18.38
N ALA A 155 15.70 -4.92 -18.63
CA ALA A 155 15.52 -4.38 -19.99
C ALA A 155 16.82 -4.45 -20.81
N PHE A 156 17.98 -4.15 -20.20
CA PHE A 156 19.30 -4.31 -20.82
C PHE A 156 19.63 -5.79 -21.09
N GLY A 157 19.29 -6.70 -20.17
CA GLY A 157 19.47 -8.14 -20.35
C GLY A 157 18.62 -8.75 -21.48
N LEU A 158 17.46 -8.17 -21.77
CA LEU A 158 16.61 -8.58 -22.90
C LEU A 158 17.09 -8.00 -24.25
N THR A 159 17.75 -6.84 -24.23
CA THR A 159 18.26 -6.20 -25.45
C THR A 159 19.53 -6.90 -25.98
N ILE A 160 20.37 -7.47 -25.10
CA ILE A 160 21.58 -8.22 -25.49
C ILE A 160 21.23 -9.60 -26.09
N ARG A 161 20.05 -10.15 -25.78
CA ARG A 161 19.60 -11.47 -26.29
C ARG A 161 19.00 -11.42 -27.71
N GLN A 162 18.72 -10.23 -28.25
CA GLN A 162 18.19 -10.03 -29.60
C GLN A 162 19.27 -9.63 -30.64
N SER A 163 20.55 -9.70 -30.26
CA SER A 163 21.71 -9.38 -31.11
C SER A 163 22.61 -10.61 -31.36
N LYS A 164 22.02 -11.80 -31.48
CA LYS A 164 22.68 -12.99 -32.03
C LYS A 164 21.75 -13.74 -32.96
#